data_AF-A0A924S8H8-F1
#
_entry.id   AF-A0A924S8H8-F1
#
_cell.length_a   1.000
_cell.length_b   1.000
_cell.length_c   1.000
_cell.angle_alpha   90.00
_cell.angle_beta   90.00
_cell.angle_gamma   90.00
#
_symmetry.space_group_name_H-M   'P 1'
#
loop_
_entity.id
_entity.type
_entity.pdbx_description
1 polymer ?
#
loop_
_entity_poly.entity_id
_entity_poly.type
_entity_poly.pdbx_seq_one_letter_code
_entity_poly.pdbx_strand_id
1 'polypeptide(L)'
;MTTQEVRLWVRRLRTLRANGFHFRKQAPFLDYILDFVCFAGRLILEVDGHHHAELEQAGRDQRRDRVLSLTGFQTLRFPTRAVHEDIDPVMSVICRALDATLPIKGREGS
;
A
#
# COMPACT_ATOMS: atom_id res chain seq x y z
N MET A 1 -8.95 6.25 10.65
CA MET A 1 -9.97 5.96 9.61
C MET A 1 -11.25 5.44 10.27
N THR A 2 -12.42 5.83 9.75
CA THR A 2 -13.73 5.32 10.19
C THR A 2 -14.07 3.96 9.56
N THR A 3 -15.05 3.26 10.14
CA THR A 3 -15.51 1.95 9.66
C THR A 3 -16.07 1.99 8.23
N GLN A 4 -16.60 3.14 7.78
CA GLN A 4 -17.15 3.27 6.41
C GLN A 4 -16.05 3.34 5.35
N GLU A 5 -15.03 4.16 5.59
CA GLU A 5 -13.89 4.34 4.67
C GLU A 5 -13.11 3.04 4.51
N VAL A 6 -12.87 2.32 5.61
CA VAL A 6 -12.20 1.02 5.59
C VAL A 6 -12.99 0.01 4.75
N ARG A 7 -14.34 0.03 4.81
CA ARG A 7 -15.18 -0.87 4.00
C ARG A 7 -15.10 -0.53 2.51
N LEU A 8 -15.12 0.76 2.15
CA LEU A 8 -14.98 1.18 0.76
C LEU A 8 -13.63 0.75 0.19
N TRP A 9 -12.56 0.97 0.95
CA TRP A 9 -11.22 0.57 0.56
C TRP A 9 -11.07 -0.94 0.38
N VAL A 10 -11.52 -1.71 1.37
CA VAL A 10 -11.48 -3.18 1.30
C VAL A 10 -12.29 -3.68 0.10
N ARG A 11 -13.43 -3.07 -0.23
CA ARG A 11 -14.21 -3.42 -1.42
C ARG A 11 -13.45 -3.12 -2.71
N ARG A 12 -12.85 -1.94 -2.84
CA ARG A 12 -12.06 -1.57 -4.04
C ARG A 12 -10.81 -2.45 -4.20
N LEU A 13 -10.05 -2.71 -3.14
CA LEU A 13 -8.88 -3.61 -3.22
C LEU A 13 -9.26 -5.06 -3.53
N ARG A 14 -10.46 -5.50 -3.15
CA ARG A 14 -10.95 -6.85 -3.48
C ARG A 14 -11.18 -7.04 -4.98
N THR A 15 -11.45 -5.99 -5.75
CA THR A 15 -11.62 -6.12 -7.20
C THR A 15 -10.30 -6.54 -7.88
N LEU A 16 -9.16 -6.14 -7.31
CA LEU A 16 -7.82 -6.50 -7.78
C LEU A 16 -7.48 -7.99 -7.61
N ARG A 17 -8.27 -8.73 -6.83
CA ARG A 17 -8.11 -10.19 -6.70
C ARG A 17 -8.32 -10.93 -8.00
N ALA A 18 -9.21 -10.41 -8.86
CA ALA A 18 -9.41 -10.97 -10.20
C ALA A 18 -8.12 -10.91 -11.05
N ASN A 19 -7.25 -9.96 -10.76
CA ASN A 19 -5.94 -9.79 -11.40
C ASN A 19 -4.80 -10.51 -10.65
N GLY A 20 -5.13 -11.36 -9.67
CA GLY A 20 -4.14 -12.09 -8.85
C GLY A 20 -3.54 -11.29 -7.69
N PHE A 21 -3.98 -10.03 -7.47
CA PHE A 21 -3.45 -9.19 -6.40
C PHE A 21 -4.30 -9.28 -5.14
N HIS A 22 -3.74 -9.90 -4.11
CA HIS A 22 -4.43 -10.15 -2.85
C HIS A 22 -3.90 -9.23 -1.75
N PHE A 23 -4.71 -8.25 -1.34
CA PHE A 23 -4.40 -7.38 -0.21
C PHE A 23 -4.87 -8.00 1.11
N ARG A 24 -3.96 -8.07 2.08
CA ARG A 24 -4.22 -8.41 3.48
C ARG A 24 -4.23 -7.14 4.32
N LYS A 25 -5.18 -7.03 5.24
CA LYS A 25 -5.31 -5.90 6.17
C LYS A 25 -4.59 -6.23 7.49
N GLN A 26 -3.95 -5.25 8.13
CA GLN A 26 -3.32 -5.36 9.45
C GLN A 26 -2.38 -6.57 9.54
N ALA A 27 -1.54 -6.72 8.52
CA ALA A 27 -0.66 -7.88 8.41
C ALA A 27 0.61 -7.63 9.23
N PRO A 28 1.00 -8.53 10.14
CA PRO A 28 2.32 -8.47 10.76
C PRO A 28 3.38 -8.73 9.68
N PHE A 29 4.40 -7.89 9.64
CA PHE A 29 5.53 -8.00 8.74
C PHE A 29 6.79 -7.50 9.44
N LEU A 30 7.74 -8.41 9.68
CA LEU A 30 8.88 -8.18 10.57
C LEU A 30 8.38 -7.70 11.94
N ASP A 31 8.95 -6.61 12.46
CA ASP A 31 8.58 -5.99 13.74
C ASP A 31 7.45 -4.94 13.61
N TYR A 32 6.76 -4.89 12.46
CA TYR A 32 5.76 -3.87 12.15
C TYR A 32 4.40 -4.47 11.78
N ILE A 33 3.33 -3.71 11.99
CA ILE A 33 1.98 -4.05 11.52
C ILE A 33 1.67 -3.12 10.34
N LEU A 34 1.46 -3.71 9.17
CA LEU A 34 1.14 -2.98 7.95
C LEU A 34 -0.37 -2.84 7.79
N ASP A 35 -0.85 -1.66 7.44
CA ASP A 35 -2.29 -1.43 7.22
C ASP A 35 -2.83 -2.33 6.12
N PHE A 36 -2.19 -2.31 4.95
CA PHE A 36 -2.48 -3.23 3.86
C PHE A 36 -1.20 -3.69 3.15
N VAL A 37 -1.16 -4.96 2.76
CA VAL A 37 -0.03 -5.51 1.99
C VAL A 37 -0.52 -6.49 0.92
N CYS A 38 0.04 -6.37 -0.28
CA CYS A 38 -0.06 -7.33 -1.35
C CYS A 38 1.30 -8.00 -1.59
N PHE A 39 1.42 -9.25 -1.19
CA PHE A 39 2.66 -10.02 -1.37
C PHE A 39 2.94 -10.33 -2.85
N ALA A 40 1.90 -10.58 -3.65
CA ALA A 40 2.02 -10.88 -5.07
C ALA A 40 2.60 -9.70 -5.87
N GLY A 41 2.13 -8.48 -5.58
CA GLY A 41 2.62 -7.25 -6.21
C GLY A 41 3.74 -6.56 -5.44
N ARG A 42 4.27 -7.18 -4.37
CA ARG A 42 5.24 -6.61 -3.42
C ARG A 42 4.92 -5.15 -3.05
N LEU A 43 3.66 -4.88 -2.72
CA LEU A 43 3.15 -3.53 -2.49
C LEU A 43 2.55 -3.40 -1.09
N ILE A 44 3.00 -2.41 -0.34
CA ILE A 44 2.51 -2.03 0.99
C ILE A 44 1.73 -0.72 0.83
N LEU A 45 0.53 -0.65 1.40
CA LEU A 45 -0.26 0.58 1.45
C LEU A 45 -0.43 0.97 2.92
N GLU A 46 -0.03 2.19 3.26
CA GLU A 46 -0.26 2.79 4.57
C GLU A 46 -1.24 3.95 4.44
N VAL A 47 -2.15 4.07 5.40
CA VAL A 47 -3.08 5.20 5.44
C VAL A 47 -2.65 6.14 6.54
N ASP A 48 -2.02 7.23 6.14
CA ASP A 48 -1.53 8.23 7.08
C ASP A 48 -2.70 9.09 7.58
N GLY A 49 -2.96 8.99 8.87
CA GLY A 49 -3.94 9.77 9.60
C GLY A 49 -3.29 10.83 10.46
N HIS A 50 -2.28 11.55 9.97
CA HIS A 50 -1.54 12.55 10.75
C HIS A 50 -0.95 11.95 12.04
N HIS A 51 0.24 11.36 11.96
CA HIS A 51 1.09 11.36 13.14
C HIS A 51 1.56 12.80 13.39
N HIS A 52 0.85 13.51 14.27
CA HIS A 52 1.38 14.71 14.91
C HIS A 52 2.78 14.40 15.44
N ALA A 53 3.70 15.26 15.03
CA ALA A 53 5.13 15.21 15.25
C ALA A 53 5.53 14.76 16.66
N GLU A 54 6.47 13.83 16.74
CA GLU A 54 7.53 13.88 17.76
C GLU A 54 8.83 13.41 17.09
N LEU A 55 9.90 14.18 17.28
CA LEU A 55 11.25 13.96 16.71
C LEU A 55 11.83 12.56 17.03
N GLU A 56 11.27 11.87 18.03
CA GLU A 56 11.47 10.47 18.39
C GLU A 56 10.98 9.46 17.32
N GLN A 57 9.97 9.82 16.51
CA GLN A 57 9.38 8.96 15.49
C GLN A 57 10.19 8.98 14.19
N ALA A 58 10.88 10.08 13.88
CA ALA A 58 11.67 10.23 12.66
C ALA A 58 12.84 9.23 12.56
N GLY A 59 13.50 8.93 13.69
CA GLY A 59 14.55 7.91 13.74
C GLY A 59 14.03 6.48 13.60
N ARG A 60 12.84 6.20 14.14
CA ARG A 60 12.16 4.90 14.00
C ARG A 60 11.60 4.71 12.58
N ASP A 61 11.10 5.78 11.96
CA ASP A 61 10.53 5.74 10.61
C ASP A 61 11.63 5.60 9.54
N GLN A 62 12.77 6.27 9.69
CA GLN A 62 13.89 6.10 8.75
C GLN A 62 14.46 4.68 8.80
N ARG A 63 14.52 4.05 9.99
CA ARG A 63 14.93 2.65 10.13
C ARG A 63 13.87 1.71 9.54
N ARG A 64 12.58 1.99 9.76
CA ARG A 64 11.46 1.24 9.20
C ARG A 64 11.48 1.27 7.67
N ASP A 65 11.55 2.45 7.07
CA ASP A 65 11.61 2.61 5.62
C ASP A 65 12.87 1.99 5.02
N ARG A 66 14.01 2.05 5.72
CA ARG A 66 15.24 1.40 5.28
C ARG A 66 15.12 -0.13 5.34
N VAL A 67 14.53 -0.69 6.40
CA VAL A 67 14.32 -2.14 6.52
C VAL A 67 13.30 -2.62 5.49
N LEU A 68 12.20 -1.90 5.32
CA LEU A 68 11.16 -2.25 4.33
C LEU A 68 11.66 -2.10 2.90
N SER A 69 12.43 -1.06 2.56
CA SER A 69 13.02 -0.92 1.23
C SER A 69 13.99 -2.04 0.87
N LEU A 70 14.69 -2.62 1.86
CA LEU A 70 15.54 -3.79 1.67
C LEU A 70 14.75 -5.09 1.42
N THR A 71 13.45 -5.13 1.72
CA THR A 71 12.62 -6.32 1.47
C THR A 71 12.15 -6.45 0.01
N GLY A 72 12.42 -5.44 -0.82
CA GLY A 72 11.96 -5.40 -2.20
C GLY A 72 10.46 -5.11 -2.33
N PHE A 73 9.83 -4.60 -1.26
CA PHE A 73 8.47 -4.09 -1.28
C PHE A 73 8.47 -2.59 -1.58
N GLN A 74 7.54 -2.17 -2.42
CA GLN A 74 7.21 -0.76 -2.60
C GLN A 74 6.19 -0.34 -1.54
N THR A 75 6.38 0.82 -0.91
CA THR A 75 5.43 1.37 0.07
C THR A 75 4.77 2.62 -0.51
N LEU A 76 3.43 2.68 -0.48
CA LEU A 76 2.65 3.87 -0.84
C LEU A 76 1.89 4.35 0.39
N ARG A 77 2.05 5.63 0.73
CA ARG A 77 1.34 6.29 1.83
C ARG A 77 0.28 7.22 1.28
N PHE A 78 -0.96 7.06 1.74
CA PHE A 78 -2.08 7.92 1.34
C PHE A 78 -2.65 8.65 2.55
N PRO A 79 -2.88 9.97 2.48
CA PRO A 79 -3.50 10.67 3.58
C PRO A 79 -4.98 10.26 3.69
N THR A 80 -5.48 10.13 4.92
CA THR A 80 -6.88 9.72 5.17
C THR A 80 -7.89 10.56 4.38
N ARG A 81 -7.62 11.86 4.21
CA ARG A 81 -8.47 12.77 3.41
C ARG A 81 -8.59 12.37 1.93
N ALA A 82 -7.52 11.90 1.29
CA ALA A 82 -7.56 11.55 -0.14
C ALA A 82 -8.54 10.41 -0.39
N VAL A 83 -8.68 9.54 0.59
CA VAL A 83 -9.48 8.32 0.56
C VAL A 83 -10.93 8.64 0.82
N HIS A 84 -11.14 9.61 1.70
CA HIS A 84 -12.44 10.16 2.04
C HIS A 84 -13.03 10.97 0.89
N GLU A 85 -12.22 11.82 0.25
CA GLU A 85 -12.65 12.72 -0.82
C GLU A 85 -12.83 11.99 -2.15
N ASP A 86 -11.83 11.24 -2.60
CA ASP A 86 -11.90 10.49 -3.86
C ASP A 86 -10.94 9.29 -3.89
N ILE A 87 -11.52 8.08 -3.83
CA ILE A 87 -10.74 6.84 -3.84
C ILE A 87 -10.25 6.46 -5.24
N ASP A 88 -10.83 6.99 -6.32
CA ASP A 88 -10.46 6.62 -7.68
C ASP A 88 -9.01 7.01 -8.06
N PRO A 89 -8.49 8.22 -7.76
CA PRO A 89 -7.08 8.54 -7.96
C PRO A 89 -6.16 7.67 -7.09
N VAL A 90 -6.57 7.32 -5.87
CA VAL A 90 -5.82 6.40 -5.00
C VAL A 90 -5.70 5.03 -5.67
N MET A 91 -6.80 4.48 -6.19
CA MET A 91 -6.81 3.20 -6.89
C MET A 91 -5.99 3.24 -8.19
N SER A 92 -6.01 4.36 -8.92
CA SER A 92 -5.20 4.53 -10.14
C SER A 92 -3.70 4.42 -9.84
N VAL A 93 -3.24 5.06 -8.76
CA VAL A 93 -1.83 4.96 -8.32
C VAL A 93 -1.48 3.53 -7.91
N ILE A 94 -2.37 2.85 -7.17
CA ILE A 94 -2.17 1.46 -6.76
C ILE A 94 -2.06 0.53 -7.98
N CYS A 95 -2.98 0.63 -8.95
CA CYS A 95 -2.94 -0.17 -10.17
C CYS A 95 -1.63 0.06 -10.94
N ARG A 96 -1.23 1.31 -11.12
CA ARG A 96 0.02 1.65 -11.82
C ARG A 96 1.25 1.08 -11.12
N ALA A 97 1.28 1.09 -9.79
CA ALA A 97 2.37 0.49 -9.02
C ALA A 97 2.40 -1.05 -9.18
N LEU A 98 1.24 -1.71 -9.16
CA LEU A 98 1.12 -3.14 -9.40
C LEU A 98 1.55 -3.53 -10.82
N ASP A 99 1.21 -2.73 -11.83
CA ASP A 99 1.63 -2.95 -13.21
C ASP A 99 3.15 -2.81 -13.38
N ALA A 100 3.78 -1.91 -12.63
CA ALA A 100 5.23 -1.73 -12.65
C ALA A 100 5.99 -2.87 -11.94
N THR A 101 5.34 -3.60 -11.02
CA THR A 101 5.94 -4.75 -10.32
C THR A 101 5.69 -6.09 -11.00
N LEU A 102 4.74 -6.14 -11.94
CA LEU A 102 4.65 -7.28 -12.84
C LEU A 102 5.97 -7.35 -13.63
N PRO A 103 6.67 -8.51 -13.65
CA PRO A 103 7.80 -8.67 -14.56
C PRO A 103 7.28 -8.34 -15.95
N ILE A 104 8.06 -7.57 -16.71
CA ILE A 104 7.76 -7.21 -18.10
C ILE A 104 7.46 -8.53 -18.82
N LYS A 105 6.17 -8.90 -18.88
CA LYS A 105 5.73 -10.08 -19.62
C LYS A 105 6.09 -9.71 -21.04
N GLY A 106 7.05 -10.42 -21.60
CA GLY A 106 7.91 -9.95 -22.68
C GLY A 106 7.21 -8.97 -23.62
N ARG A 107 7.86 -7.81 -23.85
CA ARG A 107 7.82 -7.20 -25.18
C ARG A 107 8.41 -8.23 -26.15
N GLU A 108 7.69 -9.30 -26.43
CA GLU A 108 7.96 -10.20 -27.53
C GLU A 108 6.98 -9.83 -28.62
N GLY A 109 7.53 -9.14 -29.61
CA GLY A 109 7.14 -9.14 -31.02
C GLY A 109 5.66 -9.01 -31.38
N SER A 110 5.29 -7.87 -31.94
CA SER A 110 5.28 -7.67 -33.40
C SER A 110 5.04 -6.19 -33.71
#